data_AF-A0A7S1L6D1-F1
#
_entry.id   AF-A0A7S1L6D1-F1
#
_cell.length_a   1.000
_cell.length_b   1.000
_cell.length_c   1.000
_cell.angle_alpha   90.00
_cell.angle_beta   90.00
_cell.angle_gamma   90.00
#
_symmetry.space_group_name_H-M   'P 1'
#
loop_
_entity.id
_entity.type
_entity.pdbx_description
1 polymer ?
#
loop_
_entity_poly.entity_id
_entity_poly.type
_entity_poly.pdbx_seq_one_letter_code
_entity_poly.pdbx_strand_id
1 'polypeptide(L)'
;MSGAPLVPNLSALLGAEVANDLVKLAGGLGALAALPSTAIRHLGESSDDGDGTDAKFRVGVLLRAPLVSSVAREFRGKAASKVSNKARLAATVDASGSNPDGSFGEQVRNELAVAFEEMQAPPPGREEKPLAVPKALEKKQRAGVKLQRVNAKFKETLLERKAEVIQFGVDVDKQQDALLTSRDVLAAAHASKFEEEAKQKRIADNGGRPRTKDTSSVGIGSKRQASDDDLLD
;
A
#
# COMPACT_ATOMS: atom_id res chain seq x y z
N MET A 1 -23.51 39.63 10.23
CA MET A 1 -22.30 39.43 9.40
C MET A 1 -21.38 38.51 10.18
N SER A 2 -21.25 37.24 9.74
CA SER A 2 -20.41 36.24 10.42
C SER A 2 -18.97 36.74 10.44
N GLY A 3 -18.45 37.12 11.61
CA GLY A 3 -17.05 37.52 11.78
C GLY A 3 -16.13 36.40 11.28
N ALA A 4 -15.44 36.64 10.18
CA ALA A 4 -14.49 35.67 9.64
C ALA A 4 -13.30 35.57 10.61
N PRO A 5 -12.87 34.38 11.04
CA PRO A 5 -11.58 34.21 11.72
C PRO A 5 -10.47 34.82 10.87
N LEU A 6 -9.55 35.54 11.52
CA LEU A 6 -8.39 36.16 10.88
C LEU A 6 -7.37 35.09 10.51
N VAL A 7 -7.53 34.47 9.34
CA VAL A 7 -6.60 33.49 8.75
C VAL A 7 -6.18 33.96 7.35
N PRO A 8 -5.19 34.86 7.25
CA PRO A 8 -4.83 35.49 5.99
C PRO A 8 -4.24 34.49 5.00
N ASN A 9 -3.34 33.59 5.43
CA ASN A 9 -2.70 32.65 4.52
C ASN A 9 -3.65 31.52 4.09
N LEU A 10 -4.45 30.98 5.02
CA LEU A 10 -5.42 29.93 4.69
C LEU A 10 -6.52 30.46 3.74
N SER A 11 -6.97 31.70 3.94
CA SER A 11 -7.97 32.36 3.09
C SER A 11 -7.42 32.64 1.68
N ALA A 12 -6.17 33.11 1.56
CA ALA A 12 -5.52 33.32 0.27
C ALA A 12 -5.38 32.01 -0.54
N LEU A 13 -5.13 30.88 0.15
CA LEU A 13 -4.98 29.56 -0.43
C LEU A 13 -6.31 28.93 -0.87
N LEU A 14 -7.30 28.85 0.02
CA LEU A 14 -8.53 28.06 -0.18
C LEU A 14 -9.76 28.91 -0.54
N GLY A 15 -9.70 30.21 -0.32
CA GLY A 15 -10.84 31.12 -0.30
C GLY A 15 -11.43 31.27 1.10
N ALA A 16 -11.97 32.46 1.38
CA ALA A 16 -12.46 32.85 2.71
C ALA A 16 -13.55 31.91 3.25
N GLU A 17 -14.50 31.50 2.41
CA GLU A 17 -15.62 30.63 2.83
C GLU A 17 -15.13 29.26 3.31
N VAL A 18 -14.29 28.61 2.50
CA VAL A 18 -13.75 27.27 2.79
C VAL A 18 -12.80 27.31 3.99
N ALA A 19 -11.97 28.36 4.09
CA ALA A 19 -11.09 28.57 5.23
C ALA A 19 -11.88 28.72 6.55
N ASN A 20 -12.95 29.52 6.53
CA ASN A 20 -13.81 29.72 7.69
C ASN A 20 -14.48 28.41 8.13
N ASP A 21 -15.00 27.63 7.17
CA ASP A 21 -15.65 26.36 7.47
C ASP A 21 -14.68 25.32 8.03
N LEU A 22 -13.44 25.26 7.53
CA LEU A 22 -12.40 24.39 8.09
C LEU A 22 -12.04 24.75 9.53
N VAL A 23 -11.86 26.05 9.82
CA VAL A 23 -11.56 26.51 11.17
C VAL A 23 -12.73 26.21 12.13
N LYS A 24 -13.97 26.40 11.67
CA LYS A 24 -15.18 26.07 12.44
C LYS A 24 -15.26 24.58 12.74
N LEU A 25 -15.08 23.72 11.73
CA LEU A 25 -15.14 22.27 11.88
C LEU A 25 -14.02 21.69 12.75
N ALA A 26 -12.83 22.29 12.69
CA ALA A 26 -11.71 21.89 13.54
C ALA A 26 -11.83 22.36 15.00
N GLY A 27 -12.74 23.30 15.29
CA GLY A 27 -12.89 23.90 16.62
C GLY A 27 -11.89 25.01 16.93
N GLY A 28 -11.33 25.66 15.90
CA GLY A 28 -10.42 26.80 16.02
C GLY A 28 -9.09 26.62 15.28
N LEU A 29 -8.32 27.71 15.18
CA LEU A 29 -7.07 27.75 14.42
C LEU A 29 -5.97 26.87 15.06
N GLY A 30 -5.83 26.91 16.38
CA GLY A 30 -4.84 26.08 17.09
C GLY A 30 -5.11 24.58 16.95
N ALA A 31 -6.38 24.18 17.02
CA ALA A 31 -6.79 22.79 16.78
C ALA A 31 -6.52 22.38 15.32
N LEU A 32 -6.85 23.24 14.36
CA LEU A 32 -6.58 22.99 12.93
C LEU A 32 -5.09 22.81 12.64
N ALA A 33 -4.22 23.63 13.25
CA ALA A 33 -2.77 23.53 13.09
C ALA A 33 -2.17 22.24 13.70
N ALA A 34 -2.79 21.71 14.77
CA ALA A 34 -2.37 20.47 15.41
C ALA A 34 -2.79 19.22 14.60
N LEU A 35 -3.84 19.31 13.79
CA LEU A 35 -4.34 18.19 12.99
C LEU A 35 -3.30 17.76 11.92
N PRO A 36 -3.20 16.45 11.64
CA PRO A 36 -2.46 15.97 10.48
C PRO A 36 -3.17 16.36 9.18
N SER A 37 -2.41 16.46 8.09
CA SER A 37 -2.94 16.86 6.77
C SER A 37 -3.96 15.88 6.20
N THR A 38 -3.89 14.61 6.61
CA THR A 38 -4.89 13.59 6.27
C THR A 38 -6.23 13.88 6.95
N ALA A 39 -6.24 14.24 8.24
CA ALA A 39 -7.48 14.60 8.94
C ALA A 39 -8.14 15.84 8.34
N ILE A 40 -7.35 16.87 8.00
CA ILE A 40 -7.85 18.09 7.35
C ILE A 40 -8.57 17.79 6.03
N ARG A 41 -8.09 16.80 5.27
CA ARG A 41 -8.73 16.37 4.02
C ARG A 41 -10.15 15.82 4.24
N HIS A 42 -10.37 15.15 5.36
CA HIS A 42 -11.64 14.47 5.69
C HIS A 42 -12.58 15.35 6.53
N LEU A 43 -12.21 16.60 6.86
CA LEU A 43 -13.07 17.49 7.63
C LEU A 43 -14.33 17.88 6.85
N GLY A 44 -15.48 17.56 7.42
CA GLY A 44 -16.81 17.82 6.83
C GLY A 44 -17.19 16.83 5.72
N GLU A 45 -16.58 15.64 5.70
CA GLU A 45 -17.10 14.49 4.95
C GLU A 45 -18.40 14.02 5.63
N SER A 46 -19.51 14.01 4.89
CA SER A 46 -20.79 13.46 5.35
C SER A 46 -20.82 11.96 5.11
N SER A 47 -21.21 11.18 6.11
CA SER A 47 -21.35 9.72 6.02
C SER A 47 -22.47 9.28 5.08
N ASP A 48 -23.40 10.17 4.78
CA ASP A 48 -24.49 9.96 3.82
C ASP A 48 -23.95 10.22 2.41
N ASP A 49 -23.15 9.28 1.92
CA ASP A 49 -22.74 9.18 0.52
C ASP A 49 -23.99 8.91 -0.33
N GLY A 50 -24.75 9.97 -0.62
CA GLY A 50 -25.75 9.94 -1.68
C GLY A 50 -25.07 9.52 -2.98
N ASP A 51 -25.83 8.84 -3.85
CA ASP A 51 -25.46 8.26 -5.14
C ASP A 51 -25.03 9.31 -6.22
N GLY A 52 -24.36 10.38 -5.77
CA GLY A 52 -23.77 11.40 -6.59
C GLY A 52 -22.36 11.00 -7.00
N THR A 53 -21.96 11.39 -8.21
CA THR A 53 -20.64 11.08 -8.74
C THR A 53 -19.51 11.46 -7.77
N ASP A 54 -19.61 12.57 -7.05
CA ASP A 54 -18.56 13.05 -6.15
C ASP A 54 -18.33 12.23 -4.87
N ALA A 55 -19.23 11.31 -4.51
CA ALA A 55 -19.07 10.40 -3.36
C ALA A 55 -17.83 9.48 -3.45
N LYS A 56 -17.22 9.35 -4.64
CA LYS A 56 -15.96 8.60 -4.80
C LYS A 56 -14.77 9.26 -4.11
N PHE A 57 -14.82 10.58 -3.89
CA PHE A 57 -13.73 11.30 -3.25
C PHE A 57 -14.07 11.49 -1.78
N ARG A 58 -13.50 10.65 -0.92
CA ARG A 58 -13.48 10.82 0.54
C ARG A 58 -12.72 12.10 0.90
N VAL A 59 -13.37 13.24 0.70
CA VAL A 59 -12.87 14.62 0.82
C VAL A 59 -14.06 15.44 1.29
N GLY A 60 -13.90 16.18 2.39
CA GLY A 60 -14.95 17.02 2.92
C GLY A 60 -14.97 18.41 2.28
N VAL A 61 -14.88 19.44 3.12
CA VAL A 61 -15.05 20.85 2.73
C VAL A 61 -14.05 21.32 1.65
N LEU A 62 -12.86 20.72 1.56
CA LEU A 62 -11.84 21.06 0.58
C LEU A 62 -12.27 20.89 -0.88
N LEU A 63 -13.27 20.04 -1.17
CA LEU A 63 -13.75 19.85 -2.54
C LEU A 63 -14.39 21.11 -3.13
N ARG A 64 -14.94 21.99 -2.27
CA ARG A 64 -15.53 23.28 -2.66
C ARG A 64 -14.49 24.36 -2.96
N ALA A 65 -13.22 24.15 -2.58
CA ALA A 65 -12.17 25.14 -2.82
C ALA A 65 -12.00 25.41 -4.32
N PRO A 66 -11.89 26.67 -4.77
CA PRO A 66 -11.75 27.02 -6.19
C PRO A 66 -10.58 26.31 -6.90
N LEU A 67 -9.48 26.08 -6.18
CA LEU A 67 -8.31 25.37 -6.70
C LEU A 67 -8.57 23.88 -6.95
N VAL A 68 -9.46 23.24 -6.18
CA VAL A 68 -9.79 21.82 -6.33
C VAL A 68 -10.94 21.64 -7.30
N SER A 69 -11.94 22.53 -7.26
CA SER A 69 -13.12 22.45 -8.12
C SER A 69 -12.80 22.71 -9.60
N SER A 70 -11.80 23.54 -9.88
CA SER A 70 -11.29 23.82 -11.25
C SER A 70 -10.56 22.64 -11.89
N VAL A 71 -10.04 21.71 -11.09
CA VAL A 71 -9.34 20.52 -11.60
C VAL A 71 -10.35 19.47 -12.10
N ALA A 72 -10.01 18.80 -13.20
CA ALA A 72 -10.81 17.70 -13.74
C ALA A 72 -11.10 16.62 -12.68
N ARG A 73 -12.33 16.07 -12.72
CA ARG A 73 -12.88 15.23 -11.64
C ARG A 73 -11.97 14.07 -11.25
N GLU A 74 -11.31 13.43 -12.22
CA GLU A 74 -10.38 12.31 -12.00
C GLU A 74 -9.19 12.65 -11.09
N PHE A 75 -8.73 13.89 -11.12
CA PHE A 75 -7.58 14.35 -10.35
C PHE A 75 -7.94 15.03 -9.03
N ARG A 76 -9.23 15.29 -8.77
CA ARG A 76 -9.68 16.01 -7.55
C ARG A 76 -9.25 15.34 -6.25
N GLY A 77 -9.26 14.01 -6.18
CA GLY A 77 -8.76 13.29 -5.00
C GLY A 77 -7.27 13.52 -4.73
N LYS A 78 -6.44 13.55 -5.79
CA LYS A 78 -5.01 13.84 -5.69
C LYS A 78 -4.76 15.33 -5.39
N ALA A 79 -5.52 16.22 -6.04
CA ALA A 79 -5.47 17.65 -5.80
C ALA A 79 -5.80 17.96 -4.33
N ALA A 80 -6.91 17.44 -3.80
CA ALA A 80 -7.31 17.61 -2.40
C ALA A 80 -6.22 17.16 -1.42
N SER A 81 -5.49 16.07 -1.72
CA SER A 81 -4.37 15.63 -0.89
C SER A 81 -3.16 16.58 -0.94
N LYS A 82 -2.84 17.16 -2.11
CA LYS A 82 -1.78 18.18 -2.22
C LYS A 82 -2.20 19.46 -1.50
N VAL A 83 -3.46 19.89 -1.66
CA VAL A 83 -4.03 21.05 -0.97
C VAL A 83 -4.01 20.85 0.54
N SER A 84 -4.42 19.70 1.06
CA SER A 84 -4.50 19.50 2.52
C SER A 84 -3.14 19.57 3.22
N ASN A 85 -2.07 19.09 2.55
CA ASN A 85 -0.71 19.23 3.03
C ASN A 85 -0.29 20.71 3.15
N LYS A 86 -0.58 21.49 2.12
CA LYS A 86 -0.28 22.92 2.07
C LYS A 86 -1.18 23.76 2.99
N ALA A 87 -2.45 23.38 3.13
CA ALA A 87 -3.40 24.00 4.05
C ALA A 87 -2.99 23.83 5.51
N ARG A 88 -2.44 22.66 5.89
CA ARG A 88 -1.86 22.47 7.23
C ARG A 88 -0.73 23.46 7.48
N LEU A 89 0.20 23.60 6.54
CA LEU A 89 1.32 24.53 6.67
C LEU A 89 0.83 25.98 6.80
N ALA A 90 -0.13 26.39 5.95
CA ALA A 90 -0.74 27.71 6.04
C ALA A 90 -1.43 27.93 7.40
N ALA A 91 -2.16 26.94 7.92
CA ALA A 91 -2.79 27.00 9.24
C ALA A 91 -1.75 27.11 10.37
N THR A 92 -0.62 26.41 10.29
CA THR A 92 0.48 26.54 11.26
C THR A 92 1.13 27.91 11.21
N VAL A 93 1.35 28.46 10.00
CA VAL A 93 1.88 29.82 9.83
C VAL A 93 0.93 30.86 10.40
N ASP A 94 -0.37 30.76 10.10
CA ASP A 94 -1.40 31.63 10.66
C ASP A 94 -1.47 31.52 12.19
N ALA A 95 -1.39 30.31 12.76
CA ALA A 95 -1.38 30.10 14.21
C ALA A 95 -0.13 30.69 14.88
N SER A 96 1.01 30.72 14.19
CA SER A 96 2.25 31.33 14.68
C SER A 96 2.30 32.84 14.52
N GLY A 97 1.46 33.43 13.66
CA GLY A 97 1.45 34.86 13.37
C GLY A 97 2.66 35.37 12.56
N SER A 98 3.47 34.49 11.97
CA SER A 98 4.73 34.89 11.30
C SER A 98 4.53 35.71 10.02
N ASN A 99 3.42 35.53 9.30
CA ASN A 99 3.13 36.21 8.03
C ASN A 99 1.67 36.71 8.00
N PRO A 100 1.39 37.90 8.54
CA PRO A 100 0.02 38.43 8.60
C PRO A 100 -0.51 38.92 7.23
N ASP A 101 0.37 39.16 6.26
CA ASP A 101 0.01 39.76 4.97
C ASP A 101 -0.66 38.79 3.98
N GLY A 102 -0.65 37.47 4.26
CA GLY A 102 -1.22 36.46 3.35
C GLY A 102 -0.29 36.03 2.20
N SER A 103 0.89 36.65 2.09
CA SER A 103 1.88 36.40 1.03
C SER A 103 2.31 34.93 0.91
N PHE A 104 2.45 34.23 2.04
CA PHE A 104 2.78 32.82 2.06
C PHE A 104 1.66 31.96 1.44
N GLY A 105 0.39 32.30 1.73
CA GLY A 105 -0.76 31.64 1.12
C GLY A 105 -0.79 31.79 -0.41
N GLU A 106 -0.46 32.97 -0.92
CA GLU A 106 -0.39 33.24 -2.36
C GLU A 106 0.75 32.48 -3.04
N GLN A 107 1.94 32.46 -2.44
CA GLN A 107 3.08 31.70 -2.96
C GLN A 107 2.72 30.21 -3.10
N VAL A 108 2.17 29.63 -2.04
CA VAL A 108 1.80 28.22 -2.01
C VAL A 108 0.66 27.90 -2.98
N ARG A 109 -0.26 28.84 -3.18
CA ARG A 109 -1.31 28.73 -4.19
C ARG A 109 -0.74 28.68 -5.61
N ASN A 110 0.26 29.51 -5.91
CA ASN A 110 0.93 29.50 -7.21
C ASN A 110 1.69 28.19 -7.44
N GLU A 111 2.40 27.66 -6.44
CA GLU A 111 3.05 26.34 -6.51
C GLU A 111 2.05 25.22 -6.81
N LEU A 112 0.87 25.26 -6.18
CA LEU A 112 -0.18 24.26 -6.43
C LEU A 112 -0.78 24.39 -7.83
N ALA A 113 -0.96 25.61 -8.34
CA ALA A 113 -1.46 25.85 -9.68
C ALA A 113 -0.56 25.19 -10.74
N VAL A 114 0.76 25.40 -10.66
CA VAL A 114 1.76 24.73 -11.52
C VAL A 114 1.68 23.22 -11.38
N ALA A 115 1.63 22.72 -10.14
CA ALA A 115 1.57 21.30 -9.86
C ALA A 115 0.26 20.60 -10.28
N PHE A 116 -0.81 21.37 -10.53
CA PHE A 116 -2.08 20.88 -11.06
C PHE A 116 -2.13 20.91 -12.58
N GLU A 117 -1.46 21.87 -13.21
CA GLU A 117 -1.24 21.89 -14.65
C GLU A 117 -0.39 20.70 -15.08
N GLU A 118 0.74 20.46 -14.41
CA GLU A 118 1.60 19.29 -14.63
C GLU A 118 0.86 17.96 -14.41
N MET A 119 -0.05 17.91 -13.44
CA MET A 119 -0.82 16.69 -13.14
C MET A 119 -1.87 16.38 -14.21
N GLN A 120 -2.44 17.43 -14.82
CA GLN A 120 -3.44 17.31 -15.88
C GLN A 120 -2.79 17.11 -17.26
N ALA A 121 -1.52 17.46 -17.40
CA ALA A 121 -0.77 17.20 -18.62
C ALA A 121 -0.76 15.69 -18.94
N PRO A 122 -1.02 15.30 -20.20
CA PRO A 122 -0.95 13.91 -20.60
C PRO A 122 0.48 13.39 -20.38
N PRO A 123 0.65 12.13 -19.94
CA PRO A 123 1.97 11.56 -19.82
C PRO A 123 2.67 11.59 -21.19
N PRO A 124 3.99 11.87 -21.24
CA PRO A 124 4.71 11.84 -22.50
C PRO A 124 4.55 10.46 -23.16
N GLY A 125 4.45 10.46 -24.49
CA GLY A 125 4.30 9.23 -25.26
C GLY A 125 5.39 8.22 -24.89
N ARG A 126 5.00 6.96 -24.73
CA ARG A 126 5.98 5.89 -24.50
C ARG A 126 6.80 5.73 -25.77
N GLU A 127 8.08 6.01 -25.71
CA GLU A 127 9.00 5.62 -26.78
C GLU A 127 9.05 4.09 -26.85
N GLU A 128 8.99 3.55 -28.07
CA GLU A 128 9.19 2.13 -28.31
C GLU A 128 10.64 1.77 -27.97
N LYS A 129 10.83 1.20 -26.78
CA LYS A 129 12.14 0.71 -26.37
C LYS A 129 12.52 -0.42 -27.33
N PRO A 130 13.59 -0.28 -28.13
CA PRO A 130 14.01 -1.33 -29.04
C PRO A 130 14.34 -2.58 -28.21
N LEU A 131 14.06 -3.74 -28.80
CA LEU A 131 14.50 -5.00 -28.21
C LEU A 131 16.02 -4.96 -27.99
N ALA A 132 16.46 -5.58 -26.90
CA ALA A 132 17.88 -5.75 -26.66
C ALA A 132 18.51 -6.49 -27.84
N VAL A 133 19.66 -6.01 -28.31
CA VAL A 133 20.40 -6.64 -29.41
C VAL A 133 20.61 -8.12 -29.08
N PRO A 134 20.24 -9.06 -29.97
CA PRO A 134 20.49 -10.48 -29.78
C PRO A 134 22.00 -10.75 -29.68
N LYS A 135 22.54 -10.75 -28.46
CA LYS A 135 23.93 -11.08 -28.16
C LYS A 135 23.96 -12.39 -27.38
N ALA A 136 24.79 -13.33 -27.81
CA ALA A 136 25.08 -14.52 -27.02
C ALA A 136 25.86 -14.10 -25.77
N LEU A 137 25.16 -13.98 -24.64
CA LEU A 137 25.79 -13.70 -23.36
C LEU A 137 26.26 -15.01 -22.73
N GLU A 138 27.46 -15.00 -22.15
CA GLU A 138 27.95 -16.11 -21.34
C GLU A 138 27.00 -16.36 -20.16
N LYS A 139 26.47 -17.59 -20.07
CA LYS A 139 25.52 -17.97 -19.02
C LYS A 139 26.27 -18.20 -17.71
N LYS A 140 25.95 -17.41 -16.68
CA LYS A 140 26.45 -17.67 -15.32
C LYS A 140 25.77 -18.91 -14.75
N GLN A 141 26.54 -19.97 -14.52
CA GLN A 141 26.02 -21.19 -13.91
C GLN A 141 25.92 -21.02 -12.40
N ARG A 142 24.71 -21.21 -11.86
CA ARG A 142 24.44 -21.19 -10.42
C ARG A 142 23.56 -22.40 -10.09
N ALA A 143 23.88 -23.09 -9.00
CA ALA A 143 23.21 -24.34 -8.63
C ALA A 143 22.67 -24.34 -7.18
N GLY A 144 22.37 -23.18 -6.60
CA GLY A 144 21.83 -23.08 -5.24
C GLY A 144 20.37 -23.54 -5.13
N VAL A 145 19.95 -24.02 -3.96
CA VAL A 145 18.61 -24.60 -3.69
C VAL A 145 17.46 -23.67 -4.11
N LYS A 146 17.54 -22.37 -3.79
CA LYS A 146 16.50 -21.39 -4.18
C LYS A 146 16.37 -21.28 -5.71
N LEU A 147 17.50 -21.25 -6.42
CA LEU A 147 17.51 -21.17 -7.88
C LEU A 147 17.08 -22.51 -8.51
N GLN A 148 17.43 -23.64 -7.90
CA GLN A 148 16.93 -24.95 -8.33
C GLN A 148 15.42 -25.04 -8.23
N ARG A 149 14.79 -24.52 -7.16
CA ARG A 149 13.32 -24.48 -7.04
C ARG A 149 12.65 -23.61 -8.11
N VAL A 150 13.24 -22.46 -8.45
CA VAL A 150 12.72 -21.60 -9.53
C VAL A 150 12.91 -22.28 -10.88
N ASN A 151 14.10 -22.81 -11.15
CA ASN A 151 14.40 -23.51 -12.39
C ASN A 151 13.58 -24.80 -12.55
N ALA A 152 13.21 -25.49 -11.46
CA ALA A 152 12.35 -26.68 -11.51
C ALA A 152 10.95 -26.39 -12.06
N LYS A 153 10.48 -25.13 -12.03
CA LYS A 153 9.20 -24.73 -12.65
C LYS A 153 9.29 -24.62 -14.17
N PHE A 154 10.48 -24.33 -14.69
CA PHE A 154 10.72 -24.11 -16.12
C PHE A 154 11.47 -25.27 -16.79
N LYS A 155 12.06 -26.17 -16.00
CA LYS A 155 12.74 -27.36 -16.49
C LYS A 155 11.70 -28.46 -16.68
N GLU A 156 11.71 -29.08 -17.86
CA GLU A 156 10.99 -30.32 -18.12
C GLU A 156 11.27 -31.33 -17.02
N THR A 157 10.18 -31.91 -16.52
CA THR A 157 10.22 -32.99 -15.56
C THR A 157 10.72 -34.27 -16.22
N LEU A 158 11.19 -35.22 -15.40
CA LEU A 158 11.68 -36.50 -15.90
C LEU A 158 10.58 -37.33 -16.59
N LEU A 159 9.32 -37.12 -16.24
CA LEU A 159 8.18 -37.81 -16.86
C LEU A 159 7.87 -37.22 -18.24
N GLU A 160 7.90 -35.90 -18.37
CA GLU A 160 7.74 -35.21 -19.67
C GLU A 160 8.83 -35.65 -20.64
N ARG A 161 10.10 -35.66 -20.20
CA ARG A 161 11.20 -36.19 -21.02
C ARG A 161 11.02 -37.64 -21.45
N LYS A 162 10.47 -38.50 -20.58
CA LYS A 162 10.20 -39.91 -20.93
C LYS A 162 9.05 -40.05 -21.91
N ALA A 163 8.07 -39.15 -21.88
CA ALA A 163 6.98 -39.10 -22.85
C ALA A 163 7.46 -38.66 -24.24
N GLU A 164 8.50 -37.83 -24.29
CA GLU A 164 9.12 -37.40 -25.56
C GLU A 164 9.98 -38.49 -26.22
N VAL A 165 10.44 -39.50 -25.47
CA VAL A 165 11.28 -40.58 -26.00
C VAL A 165 10.42 -41.65 -26.67
N ILE A 166 10.54 -41.77 -28.00
CA ILE A 166 9.85 -42.79 -28.80
C ILE A 166 10.66 -44.09 -28.81
N GLN A 167 10.00 -45.21 -28.51
CA GLN A 167 10.59 -46.53 -28.55
C GLN A 167 10.56 -47.08 -29.98
N PHE A 168 11.73 -47.42 -30.50
CA PHE A 168 11.85 -48.00 -31.83
C PHE A 168 11.11 -49.35 -31.92
N GLY A 169 10.31 -49.53 -32.97
CA GLY A 169 9.53 -50.76 -33.21
C GLY A 169 8.19 -50.84 -32.49
N VAL A 170 7.79 -49.80 -31.75
CA VAL A 170 6.47 -49.69 -31.12
C VAL A 170 5.71 -48.52 -31.74
N ASP A 171 4.42 -48.71 -32.01
CA ASP A 171 3.56 -47.64 -32.53
C ASP A 171 3.46 -46.50 -31.51
N VAL A 172 3.67 -45.27 -31.97
CA VAL A 172 3.75 -44.06 -31.14
C VAL A 172 2.48 -43.87 -30.31
N ASP A 173 1.30 -44.07 -30.91
CA ASP A 173 0.01 -43.89 -30.25
C ASP A 173 -0.17 -44.86 -29.07
N LYS A 174 0.22 -46.14 -29.26
CA LYS A 174 0.15 -47.15 -28.19
C LYS A 174 1.11 -46.85 -27.04
N GLN A 175 2.28 -46.29 -27.35
CA GLN A 175 3.24 -45.88 -26.34
C GLN A 175 2.74 -44.66 -25.56
N GLN A 176 2.11 -43.69 -26.22
CA GLN A 176 1.51 -42.52 -25.57
C GLN A 176 0.33 -42.92 -24.67
N ASP A 177 -0.57 -43.80 -25.14
CA ASP A 177 -1.70 -44.29 -24.37
C ASP A 177 -1.27 -45.04 -23.11
N ALA A 178 -0.21 -45.86 -23.21
CA ALA A 178 0.37 -46.58 -22.07
C ALA A 178 0.99 -45.62 -21.03
N LEU A 179 1.61 -44.52 -21.48
CA LEU A 179 2.18 -43.51 -20.59
C LEU A 179 1.08 -42.66 -19.92
N LEU A 180 0.00 -42.32 -20.64
CA LEU A 180 -1.15 -41.60 -20.09
C LEU A 180 -1.86 -42.42 -19.01
N THR A 181 -2.11 -43.71 -19.27
CA THR A 181 -2.67 -44.61 -18.24
C THR A 181 -1.76 -44.72 -17.02
N SER A 182 -0.43 -44.78 -17.21
CA SER A 182 0.51 -44.79 -16.07
C SER A 182 0.52 -43.47 -15.28
N ARG A 183 0.34 -42.32 -15.95
CA ARG A 183 0.25 -40.99 -15.34
C ARG A 183 -1.01 -40.86 -14.49
N ASP A 184 -2.15 -41.33 -14.98
CA ASP A 184 -3.43 -41.23 -14.26
C ASP A 184 -3.45 -42.12 -13.01
N VAL A 185 -2.85 -43.30 -13.08
CA VAL A 185 -2.67 -44.19 -11.91
C VAL A 185 -1.76 -43.55 -10.86
N LEU A 186 -0.67 -42.91 -11.28
CA LEU A 186 0.23 -42.20 -10.37
C LEU A 186 -0.40 -40.92 -9.78
N ALA A 187 -1.15 -40.16 -10.57
CA ALA A 187 -1.86 -38.97 -10.11
C ALA A 187 -2.96 -39.31 -9.09
N ALA A 188 -3.73 -40.38 -9.33
CA ALA A 188 -4.70 -40.91 -8.39
C ALA A 188 -4.04 -41.37 -7.07
N ALA A 189 -2.87 -42.00 -7.15
CA ALA A 189 -2.09 -42.43 -5.98
C ALA A 189 -1.46 -41.26 -5.19
N HIS A 190 -1.12 -40.15 -5.85
CA HIS A 190 -0.65 -38.94 -5.17
C HIS A 190 -1.81 -38.18 -4.51
N ALA A 191 -2.98 -38.12 -5.15
CA ALA A 191 -4.18 -37.49 -4.59
C ALA A 191 -4.66 -38.19 -3.32
N SER A 192 -4.71 -39.53 -3.32
CA SER A 192 -5.10 -40.31 -2.14
C SER A 192 -4.13 -40.14 -0.96
N LYS A 193 -2.82 -40.05 -1.22
CA LYS A 193 -1.80 -39.75 -0.19
C LYS A 193 -1.95 -38.35 0.40
N PHE A 194 -2.21 -37.33 -0.42
CA PHE A 194 -2.46 -35.97 0.07
C PHE A 194 -3.74 -35.90 0.91
N GLU A 195 -4.79 -36.63 0.53
CA GLU A 195 -6.02 -36.74 1.34
C GLU A 195 -5.79 -37.46 2.68
N GLU A 196 -4.99 -38.52 2.70
CA GLU A 196 -4.61 -39.23 3.93
C GLU A 196 -3.75 -38.37 4.86
N GLU A 197 -2.75 -37.67 4.32
CA GLU A 197 -1.92 -36.73 5.09
C GLU A 197 -2.73 -35.53 5.62
N ALA A 198 -3.69 -35.03 4.86
CA ALA A 198 -4.60 -33.97 5.30
C ALA A 198 -5.56 -34.48 6.41
N LYS A 199 -6.04 -35.72 6.33
CA LYS A 199 -6.83 -36.36 7.40
C LYS A 199 -5.99 -36.56 8.66
N GLN A 200 -4.76 -37.02 8.56
CA GLN A 200 -3.85 -37.19 9.70
C GLN A 200 -3.48 -35.85 10.36
N LYS A 201 -3.26 -34.78 9.59
CA LYS A 201 -3.03 -33.43 10.13
C LYS A 201 -4.27 -32.87 10.85
N ARG A 202 -5.47 -33.09 10.31
CA ARG A 202 -6.74 -32.73 10.99
C ARG A 202 -6.95 -33.50 12.29
N ILE A 203 -6.55 -34.77 12.34
CA ILE A 203 -6.57 -35.61 13.55
C ILE A 203 -5.54 -35.10 14.57
N ALA A 204 -4.35 -34.68 14.12
CA ALA A 204 -3.32 -34.10 14.98
C ALA A 204 -3.69 -32.71 15.55
N ASP A 205 -4.35 -31.85 14.77
CA ASP A 205 -4.82 -30.52 15.23
C ASP A 205 -5.99 -30.62 16.23
N ASN A 206 -6.80 -31.69 16.19
CA ASN A 206 -7.86 -31.95 17.17
C ASN A 206 -7.35 -32.56 18.50
N GLY A 207 -6.07 -32.96 18.59
CA GLY A 207 -5.40 -33.37 19.82
C GLY A 207 -4.85 -32.16 20.57
N GLY A 208 -5.70 -31.51 21.36
CA GLY A 208 -5.49 -30.16 21.90
C GLY A 208 -4.18 -29.89 22.67
N ARG A 209 -3.64 -28.68 22.43
CA ARG A 209 -2.69 -28.01 23.33
C ARG A 209 -3.49 -27.44 24.52
N PRO A 210 -3.14 -27.73 25.79
CA PRO A 210 -3.87 -27.17 26.92
C PRO A 210 -3.69 -25.64 26.96
N ARG A 211 -4.79 -24.90 27.01
CA ARG A 211 -4.80 -23.44 27.24
C ARG A 211 -4.45 -23.19 28.70
N THR A 212 -3.24 -22.73 28.98
CA THR A 212 -2.93 -22.15 30.29
C THR A 212 -3.70 -20.83 30.42
N LYS A 213 -4.48 -20.69 31.50
CA LYS A 213 -5.15 -19.45 31.85
C LYS A 213 -4.12 -18.51 32.45
N ASP A 214 -3.77 -17.45 31.73
CA ASP A 214 -2.99 -16.35 32.30
C ASP A 214 -3.94 -15.51 33.16
N THR A 215 -3.87 -15.70 34.48
CA THR A 215 -4.44 -14.77 35.46
C THR A 215 -3.34 -13.80 35.90
N SER A 216 -3.64 -12.52 35.73
CA SER A 216 -2.93 -11.36 36.27
C SER A 216 -2.51 -11.53 37.74
N SER A 217 -1.25 -11.19 38.05
CA SER A 217 -0.91 -10.57 39.34
C SER A 217 0.25 -9.58 39.20
N VAL A 218 -0.01 -8.40 39.74
CA VAL A 218 0.90 -7.30 40.02
C VAL A 218 1.85 -7.71 41.16
N GLY A 219 3.14 -7.34 41.11
CA GLY A 219 4.00 -7.53 42.28
C GLY A 219 5.51 -7.32 42.10
N ILE A 220 5.94 -6.06 42.19
CA ILE A 220 7.05 -5.55 43.02
C ILE A 220 8.44 -6.24 42.92
N GLY A 221 9.43 -5.46 42.50
CA GLY A 221 10.84 -5.86 42.45
C GLY A 221 11.51 -6.08 43.81
N SER A 222 12.60 -6.87 43.79
CA SER A 222 13.68 -6.78 44.77
C SER A 222 14.99 -7.35 44.22
N LYS A 223 16.01 -6.50 44.39
CA LYS A 223 17.48 -6.67 44.35
C LYS A 223 18.04 -8.09 44.23
N ARG A 224 19.07 -8.24 43.38
CA ARG A 224 20.22 -9.11 43.67
C ARG A 224 21.52 -8.37 43.40
N GLN A 225 22.37 -8.43 44.41
CA GLN A 225 23.71 -7.87 44.52
C GLN A 225 24.64 -8.56 43.53
N ALA A 226 25.48 -7.78 42.84
CA ALA A 226 26.73 -8.26 42.30
C ALA A 226 27.79 -7.97 43.36
N SER A 227 28.42 -9.02 43.89
CA SER A 227 29.66 -8.92 44.64
C SER A 227 30.80 -8.99 43.63
N ASP A 228 31.55 -7.90 43.56
CA ASP A 228 32.96 -7.88 43.19
C ASP A 228 33.76 -8.77 44.16
N ASP A 229 34.83 -9.35 43.64
CA ASP A 229 36.07 -9.81 44.30
C ASP A 229 36.51 -11.16 43.75
N ASP A 230 37.48 -11.13 42.83
CA ASP A 230 38.67 -11.99 42.88
C ASP A 230 39.77 -11.37 42.00
N LEU A 231 40.74 -10.79 42.70
CA LEU A 231 41.97 -10.18 42.20
C LEU A 231 43.16 -11.05 42.68
N LEU A 232 44.11 -11.32 41.77
CA LEU A 232 45.50 -11.79 41.95
C LEU A 232 45.75 -13.28 42.24
N ASP A 233 46.45 -13.97 41.33
CA ASP A 233 47.92 -13.91 41.15
C ASP A 233 48.28 -13.86 39.66
#